data_AF-A0AAV4B5J4-F1
#
_entry.id   AF-A0AAV4B5J4-F1
#
_cell.length_a   1.000
_cell.length_b   1.000
_cell.length_c   1.000
_cell.angle_alpha   90.00
_cell.angle_beta   90.00
_cell.angle_gamma   90.00
#
_symmetry.space_group_name_H-M   'P 1'
#
loop_
_entity.id
_entity.type
_entity.pdbx_description
1 polymer ?
#
loop_
_entity_poly.entity_id
_entity_poly.type
_entity_poly.pdbx_seq_one_letter_code
_entity_poly.pdbx_strand_id
1 'polypeptide(L)'
;MASSFVPGLLGVDPPQNRSCQDILSMSSPTQYGWLRRRCLRNKFHIKLKVFDWPQFYVIVVDKCLYYYKNETSKTPSGAVSLYGYNRCVFD
;
A
#
# COMPACT_ATOMS: atom_id res chain seq x y z
N MET A 1 -10.85 -17.12 -6.58
CA MET A 1 -11.76 -16.85 -5.45
C MET A 1 -11.20 -15.69 -4.66
N ALA A 2 -11.81 -14.50 -4.76
CA ALA A 2 -11.45 -13.40 -3.87
C ALA A 2 -12.03 -13.73 -2.49
N SER A 3 -11.18 -14.03 -1.52
CA SER A 3 -11.59 -14.23 -0.13
C SER A 3 -12.21 -12.92 0.37
N SER A 4 -13.51 -12.93 0.60
CA SER A 4 -14.23 -11.82 1.22
C SER A 4 -13.61 -11.51 2.59
N PHE A 5 -13.13 -10.29 2.76
CA PHE A 5 -12.55 -9.81 4.02
C PHE A 5 -13.64 -9.77 5.09
N VAL A 6 -13.55 -10.63 6.11
CA VAL A 6 -14.41 -10.57 7.30
C VAL A 6 -13.60 -9.91 8.42
N PRO A 7 -13.87 -8.64 8.78
CA PRO A 7 -13.17 -7.98 9.88
C PRO A 7 -13.36 -8.76 11.18
N GLY A 8 -12.26 -9.01 11.91
CA GLY A 8 -12.29 -9.63 13.25
C GLY A 8 -12.20 -11.16 13.31
N LEU A 9 -12.54 -11.90 12.25
CA LEU A 9 -12.52 -13.38 12.29
C LEU A 9 -11.09 -13.97 12.32
N LEU A 10 -10.08 -13.16 11.95
CA LEU A 10 -8.67 -13.57 11.84
C LEU A 10 -7.70 -12.59 12.54
N GLY A 11 -8.22 -11.66 13.35
CA GLY A 11 -7.42 -10.63 14.02
C GLY A 11 -6.72 -9.67 13.03
N VAL A 12 -7.34 -9.41 11.89
CA VAL A 12 -6.82 -8.51 10.85
C VAL A 12 -7.71 -7.28 10.80
N ASP A 13 -7.12 -6.12 11.09
CA ASP A 13 -7.81 -4.85 10.95
C ASP A 13 -7.87 -4.44 9.47
N PRO A 14 -9.00 -3.85 9.01
CA PRO A 14 -9.06 -3.29 7.68
C PRO A 14 -8.03 -2.16 7.52
N PRO A 15 -7.48 -1.95 6.31
CA PRO A 15 -6.57 -0.85 6.08
C PRO A 15 -7.25 0.48 6.39
N GLN A 16 -6.61 1.29 7.23
CA GLN A 16 -7.20 2.52 7.74
C GLN A 16 -6.86 3.72 6.85
N ASN A 17 -7.82 4.62 6.64
CA ASN A 17 -7.60 5.85 5.88
C ASN A 17 -7.00 6.95 6.77
N ARG A 18 -5.73 6.80 7.18
CA ARG A 18 -5.00 7.74 8.05
C ARG A 18 -3.92 8.51 7.30
N SER A 19 -3.49 9.64 7.87
CA SER A 19 -2.35 10.38 7.31
C SER A 19 -1.04 9.64 7.49
N CYS A 20 -0.08 9.93 6.62
CA CYS A 20 1.26 9.35 6.70
C CYS A 20 1.92 9.65 8.04
N GLN A 21 1.78 10.88 8.54
CA GLN A 21 2.37 11.31 9.81
C GLN A 21 1.69 10.66 11.01
N ASP A 22 0.36 10.49 10.98
CA ASP A 22 -0.36 9.80 12.06
C ASP A 22 0.07 8.34 12.17
N ILE A 23 0.24 7.64 11.04
CA ILE A 23 0.73 6.26 11.04
C ILE A 23 2.15 6.21 11.62
N LEU A 24 3.05 7.06 11.16
CA LEU A 24 4.44 7.09 11.65
C LEU A 24 4.54 7.43 13.14
N SER A 25 3.61 8.24 13.66
CA SER A 25 3.64 8.72 15.04
C SER A 25 2.96 7.77 16.02
N MET A 26 1.83 7.17 15.61
CA MET A 26 0.99 6.36 16.51
C MET A 26 1.33 4.87 16.52
N SER A 27 2.02 4.38 15.50
CA SER A 27 2.33 2.96 15.34
C SER A 27 3.82 2.74 15.14
N SER A 28 4.31 1.54 15.44
CA SER A 28 5.69 1.13 15.16
C SER A 28 5.76 0.50 13.76
N PRO A 29 6.05 1.27 12.70
CA PRO A 29 6.13 0.72 11.36
C PRO A 29 7.24 -0.34 11.31
N THR A 30 6.94 -1.48 10.70
CA THR A 30 7.94 -2.53 10.50
C THR A 30 9.01 -2.06 9.52
N GLN A 31 8.57 -1.42 8.44
CA GLN A 31 9.44 -0.82 7.42
C GLN A 31 8.73 0.37 6.77
N TYR A 32 9.51 1.33 6.30
CA TYR A 32 9.01 2.44 5.51
C TYR A 32 10.11 2.98 4.59
N GLY A 33 9.72 3.67 3.52
CA GLY A 33 10.65 4.32 2.62
C GLY A 33 10.09 4.55 1.22
N TRP A 34 10.94 5.06 0.35
CA TRP A 34 10.58 5.38 -1.02
C TRP A 34 10.69 4.16 -1.93
N LEU A 35 9.58 3.79 -2.57
CA LEU A 35 9.52 2.71 -3.55
C LEU A 35 8.90 3.21 -4.85
N ARG A 36 9.26 2.57 -5.96
CA ARG A 36 8.63 2.79 -7.26
C ARG A 36 7.74 1.60 -7.60
N ARG A 37 6.52 1.90 -8.03
CA ARG A 37 5.55 0.88 -8.45
C ARG A 37 5.24 1.06 -9.92
N ARG A 38 5.22 -0.04 -10.67
CA ARG A 38 4.73 -0.03 -12.05
C ARG A 38 3.24 0.29 -12.07
N CYS A 39 2.87 1.36 -12.75
CA CYS A 39 1.50 1.85 -12.84
C CYS A 39 1.10 2.08 -14.30
N LEU A 40 -0.16 1.84 -14.60
CA LEU A 40 -0.81 2.25 -15.84
C LEU A 40 -1.72 3.42 -15.50
N ARG A 41 -1.28 4.66 -15.76
CA ARG A 41 -1.96 5.88 -15.27
C ARG A 41 -3.26 6.22 -15.97
N ASN A 42 -3.40 5.87 -17.25
CA ASN A 42 -4.55 6.25 -18.05
C ASN A 42 -4.86 5.20 -19.14
N LYS A 43 -6.06 5.28 -19.72
CA LYS A 43 -6.52 4.35 -20.77
C LYS A 43 -5.61 4.34 -22.00
N PHE A 44 -4.93 5.45 -22.28
CA PHE A 44 -3.99 5.56 -23.39
C PHE A 44 -2.69 4.78 -23.13
N HIS A 45 -2.12 4.91 -21.93
CA HIS A 45 -0.94 4.16 -21.47
C HIS A 45 -1.23 2.65 -21.44
N ILE A 46 -2.46 2.26 -21.06
CA ILE A 46 -2.90 0.86 -21.14
C ILE A 46 -2.87 0.36 -22.59
N LYS A 47 -3.41 1.14 -23.54
CA LYS A 47 -3.44 0.77 -24.97
C LYS A 47 -2.04 0.69 -25.59
N LEU A 48 -1.15 1.61 -25.22
CA LEU A 48 0.22 1.66 -25.76
C LEU A 48 1.24 0.85 -24.94
N LYS A 49 0.81 0.17 -23.87
CA LYS A 49 1.69 -0.52 -22.90
C LYS A 49 2.84 0.39 -22.40
N VAL A 50 2.56 1.68 -22.24
CA VAL A 50 3.51 2.64 -21.66
C VAL A 50 3.37 2.57 -20.14
N PHE A 51 4.43 2.13 -19.48
CA PHE A 51 4.44 1.97 -18.03
C PHE A 51 5.11 3.17 -17.37
N ASP A 52 4.44 3.70 -16.36
CA ASP A 52 5.05 4.68 -15.46
C ASP A 52 5.59 3.97 -14.22
N TRP A 53 6.67 4.52 -13.66
CA TRP A 53 7.24 4.08 -12.39
C TRP A 53 7.23 5.23 -11.37
N PRO A 54 6.04 5.76 -11.02
CA PRO A 54 5.94 6.78 -9.99
C PRO A 54 6.55 6.31 -8.67
N GLN A 55 7.21 7.25 -8.03
CA GLN A 55 7.74 7.09 -6.69
C GLN A 55 6.62 7.36 -5.67
N PHE A 56 6.55 6.50 -4.67
CA PHE A 56 5.61 6.60 -3.54
C PHE A 56 6.37 6.41 -2.24
N TYR A 57 5.90 7.06 -1.19
CA TYR A 57 6.33 6.77 0.16
C TYR A 57 5.48 5.63 0.71
N VAL A 58 6.13 4.52 1.04
CA VAL A 58 5.47 3.28 1.45
C VAL A 58 5.74 3.04 2.93
N ILE A 59 4.70 2.61 3.66
CA ILE A 59 4.78 2.24 5.07
C ILE A 59 4.14 0.86 5.22
N VAL A 60 4.85 -0.04 5.88
CA VAL A 60 4.34 -1.37 6.27
C VAL A 60 4.13 -1.38 7.77
N VAL A 61 2.87 -1.55 8.18
CA VAL A 61 2.46 -1.57 9.59
C VAL A 61 1.23 -2.46 9.75
N ASP A 62 1.15 -3.20 10.85
CA ASP A 62 0.01 -4.07 11.18
C ASP A 62 -0.43 -5.00 10.03
N LYS A 63 0.55 -5.60 9.34
CA LYS A 63 0.33 -6.46 8.17
C LYS A 63 -0.47 -5.76 7.05
N CYS A 64 -0.39 -4.44 6.98
CA CYS A 64 -0.94 -3.61 5.93
C CYS A 64 0.18 -2.79 5.30
N LEU A 65 0.13 -2.67 3.98
CA LEU A 65 1.01 -1.81 3.20
C LEU A 65 0.22 -0.58 2.78
N TYR A 66 0.67 0.59 3.23
CA TYR A 66 0.13 1.89 2.85
C TYR A 66 1.10 2.58 1.89
N TYR A 67 0.59 3.23 0.85
CA TYR A 67 1.43 4.03 -0.04
C TYR A 67 0.84 5.42 -0.25
N TYR A 68 1.70 6.42 -0.13
CA TYR A 68 1.39 7.84 -0.18
C TYR A 68 2.15 8.48 -1.33
N LYS A 69 1.60 9.58 -1.89
CA LYS A 69 2.35 10.37 -2.88
C LYS A 69 3.61 10.93 -2.25
N ASN A 70 3.47 11.50 -1.05
CA ASN A 70 4.53 12.13 -0.27
C ASN A 70 4.41 11.78 1.22
N GLU A 71 5.49 11.97 1.98
CA GLU A 71 5.57 11.75 3.44
C GLU A 71 4.61 12.62 4.29
N THR A 72 4.11 13.73 3.74
CA THR A 72 3.19 14.66 4.42
C THR A 72 1.74 14.48 3.99
N SER A 73 1.45 13.45 3.19
CA SER A 73 0.11 13.23 2.63
C SER A 73 -0.89 12.90 3.74
N LYS A 74 -2.02 13.62 3.75
CA LYS A 74 -3.11 13.42 4.72
C LYS A 74 -3.92 12.14 4.47
N THR A 75 -3.88 11.63 3.24
CA THR A 75 -4.59 10.41 2.84
C THR A 75 -3.68 9.50 2.01
N PRO A 76 -3.77 8.17 2.19
CA PRO A 76 -3.05 7.22 1.37
C PRO A 76 -3.60 7.24 -0.05
N SER A 77 -2.71 7.05 -1.02
CA SER A 77 -3.11 6.78 -2.41
C SER A 77 -3.72 5.40 -2.56
N GLY A 78 -3.44 4.52 -1.61
CA GLY A 78 -4.13 3.26 -1.41
C GLY A 78 -3.45 2.44 -0.31
N ALA A 79 -4.08 1.32 0.01
CA ALA A 79 -3.60 0.40 1.02
C ALA A 79 -3.93 -1.04 0.61
N VAL A 80 -3.07 -1.98 1.03
CA VAL A 80 -3.20 -3.40 0.72
C VAL A 80 -2.97 -4.18 2.01
N SER A 81 -3.90 -5.07 2.36
CA SER A 81 -3.65 -6.03 3.43
C SER A 81 -2.63 -7.07 2.94
N LEU A 82 -1.55 -7.23 3.67
CA LEU A 82 -0.53 -8.27 3.47
C LEU A 82 -0.90 -9.56 4.23
N TYR A 83 -2.10 -9.65 4.80
CA TYR A 83 -2.53 -10.87 5.44
C TYR A 83 -2.54 -12.06 4.46
N GLY A 84 -1.97 -13.18 4.88
CA GLY A 84 -1.82 -14.39 4.04
C GLY A 84 -0.65 -14.35 3.06
N TYR A 85 0.03 -13.20 2.89
CA TYR A 85 1.26 -13.12 2.10
C TYR A 85 2.45 -13.53 2.97
N ASN A 86 3.27 -14.45 2.47
CA ASN A 86 4.43 -15.00 3.19
C ASN A 86 5.72 -15.04 2.38
N ARG A 87 5.70 -14.58 1.12
CA ARG A 87 6.86 -14.60 0.23
C ARG A 87 6.89 -13.36 -0.64
N CYS A 88 8.11 -12.87 -0.88
CA CYS A 88 8.41 -11.91 -1.93
C CYS A 88 8.92 -12.71 -3.14
N VAL A 89 8.34 -12.44 -4.32
CA VAL A 89 8.79 -13.04 -5.58
C VAL A 89 9.55 -11.97 -6.36
N PHE A 90 10.73 -12.34 -6.86
CA PHE A 90 11.54 -11.51 -7.75
C PHE A 90 11.38 -12.07 -9.16
N ASP A 91 11.03 -11.22 -10.11
CA ASP A 91 10.93 -11.52 -11.55
C ASP A 91 12.20 -11.04 -12.26
#